data_AF-A0A8C5G6W8-F1
#
_entry.id   AF-A0A8C5G6W8-F1
#
_cell.length_a   1.000
_cell.length_b   1.000
_cell.length_c   1.000
_cell.angle_alpha   90.00
_cell.angle_beta   90.00
_cell.angle_gamma   90.00
#
_symmetry.space_group_name_H-M   'P 1'
#
loop_
_entity.id
_entity.type
_entity.pdbx_description
1 polymer ?
#
loop_
_entity_poly.entity_id
_entity_poly.type
_entity_poly.pdbx_seq_one_letter_code
_entity_poly.pdbx_strand_id
1 'polypeptide(L)'
;MPLVKRNVEPRHLCRGAVPESIGSELECVTNNTLSAIIRQLSSLSKHAESVFGELFNEANTFYVRANTLQDRIDRLAVKVTQLDSSVEEVSLQDINMRKGFRSSTVQNQQVLGKGSEPDSVAEMYGSGDRPPPLSTLSPYREDSTDAMKFYSDPSYFFDLWKEKMLHDTEEKRKERRKQRVSLHFTVPHGSCYEQKRYVESSTVQREMKKVRKARNRRHEWNMMAFDKELRPDHHHPQTLQRGVSSEGSLSPDGRSELWLKYFD
;
A
#
# COMPACT_ATOMS: atom_id res chain seq x y z
N MET A 1 -18.14 -4.73 -2.85
CA MET A 1 -19.54 -4.25 -2.91
C MET A 1 -19.55 -2.77 -3.28
N PRO A 2 -20.25 -2.34 -4.34
CA PRO A 2 -20.51 -0.91 -4.53
C PRO A 2 -21.54 -0.45 -3.50
N LEU A 3 -21.13 0.42 -2.57
CA LEU A 3 -22.06 1.11 -1.68
C LEU A 3 -22.85 2.12 -2.52
N VAL A 4 -24.17 2.02 -2.50
CA VAL A 4 -25.05 3.03 -3.11
C VAL A 4 -24.88 4.31 -2.30
N LYS A 5 -24.02 5.22 -2.77
CA LYS A 5 -23.64 6.42 -2.03
C LYS A 5 -24.81 7.36 -1.77
N ARG A 6 -25.81 7.40 -2.65
CA ARG A 6 -26.86 8.42 -2.65
C ARG A 6 -28.20 7.79 -2.97
N ASN A 7 -29.09 7.77 -1.98
CA ASN A 7 -30.44 7.26 -2.14
C ASN A 7 -31.43 8.43 -2.26
N VAL A 8 -32.24 8.46 -3.32
CA VAL A 8 -33.25 9.49 -3.50
C VAL A 8 -34.52 9.09 -2.75
N GLU A 9 -35.04 9.99 -1.92
CA GLU A 9 -36.21 9.74 -1.08
C GLU A 9 -37.34 10.74 -1.39
N PRO A 10 -38.62 10.31 -1.42
CA PRO A 10 -39.11 8.95 -1.20
C PRO A 10 -38.90 8.02 -2.41
N ARG A 11 -38.67 6.72 -2.15
CA ARG A 11 -38.55 5.70 -3.21
C ARG A 11 -39.90 5.29 -3.82
N HIS A 12 -40.94 5.26 -3.01
CA HIS A 12 -42.29 4.86 -3.42
C HIS A 12 -43.20 6.08 -3.40
N LEU A 13 -43.82 6.38 -4.55
CA LEU A 13 -44.63 7.60 -4.72
C LEU A 13 -46.13 7.36 -4.46
N CYS A 14 -46.61 6.13 -4.61
CA CYS A 14 -48.05 5.82 -4.64
C CYS A 14 -48.46 4.64 -3.72
N ARG A 15 -47.62 4.25 -2.75
CA ARG A 15 -47.87 3.08 -1.88
C ARG A 15 -48.56 3.42 -0.55
N GLY A 16 -49.01 4.65 -0.35
CA GLY A 16 -49.72 5.06 0.87
C GLY A 16 -51.17 4.59 0.85
N ALA A 17 -51.69 4.16 2.01
CA ALA A 17 -53.11 3.86 2.16
C ALA A 17 -53.93 5.16 2.05
N VAL A 18 -55.08 5.09 1.37
CA VAL A 18 -56.02 6.22 1.27
C VAL A 18 -56.95 6.20 2.49
N PRO A 19 -57.14 7.32 3.20
CA PRO A 19 -58.09 7.41 4.30
C PRO A 19 -59.53 7.08 3.87
N GLU A 20 -60.25 6.30 4.69
CA GLU A 20 -61.61 5.79 4.39
C GLU A 20 -62.70 6.88 4.29
N SER A 21 -62.41 8.12 4.70
CA SER A 21 -63.38 9.24 4.78
C SER A 21 -63.30 10.25 3.63
N ILE A 22 -62.63 9.90 2.53
CA ILE A 22 -62.36 10.83 1.42
C ILE A 22 -63.38 10.68 0.29
N GLY A 23 -63.90 11.83 -0.18
CA GLY A 23 -64.88 11.85 -1.27
C GLY A 23 -64.31 11.45 -2.64
N SER A 24 -63.06 11.82 -2.94
CA SER A 24 -62.39 11.51 -4.21
C SER A 24 -61.02 10.87 -3.95
N GLU A 25 -60.99 9.53 -3.92
CA GLU A 25 -59.76 8.76 -3.66
C GLU A 25 -58.70 9.02 -4.74
N LEU A 26 -59.11 9.14 -6.01
CA LEU A 26 -58.18 9.39 -7.12
C LEU A 26 -57.49 10.77 -7.00
N GLU A 27 -58.24 11.80 -6.62
CA GLU A 27 -57.67 13.13 -6.38
C GLU A 27 -56.70 13.11 -5.19
N CYS A 28 -57.05 12.39 -4.12
CA CYS A 28 -56.17 12.22 -2.97
C CYS A 28 -54.85 11.51 -3.35
N VAL A 29 -54.94 10.38 -4.07
CA VAL A 29 -53.76 9.64 -4.52
C VAL A 29 -52.89 10.50 -5.43
N THR A 30 -53.47 11.18 -6.42
CA THR A 30 -52.72 12.02 -7.34
C THR A 30 -52.03 13.18 -6.64
N ASN A 31 -52.69 13.86 -5.69
CA ASN A 31 -52.07 14.92 -4.89
C ASN A 31 -50.94 14.39 -3.98
N ASN A 32 -51.14 13.24 -3.34
CA ASN A 32 -50.09 12.57 -2.56
C ASN A 32 -48.88 12.19 -3.42
N THR A 33 -49.13 11.67 -4.63
CA THR A 33 -48.08 11.34 -5.59
C THR A 33 -47.32 12.59 -6.04
N LEU A 34 -48.00 13.69 -6.36
CA LEU A 34 -47.36 14.96 -6.72
C LEU A 34 -46.50 15.50 -5.57
N SER A 35 -47.04 15.46 -4.35
CA SER A 35 -46.30 15.85 -3.14
C SER A 35 -45.05 14.97 -2.92
N ALA A 36 -45.17 13.66 -3.14
CA ALA A 36 -44.05 12.74 -3.07
C ALA A 36 -42.99 13.01 -4.16
N ILE A 37 -43.41 13.34 -5.39
CA ILE A 37 -42.51 13.73 -6.49
C ILE A 37 -41.75 15.01 -6.12
N ILE A 38 -42.41 16.03 -5.56
CA ILE A 38 -41.76 17.27 -5.15
C ILE A 38 -40.68 16.99 -4.09
N ARG A 39 -40.98 16.13 -3.10
CA ARG A 39 -39.99 15.71 -2.09
C ARG A 39 -38.83 14.94 -2.72
N GLN A 40 -39.12 14.09 -3.72
CA GLN A 40 -38.11 13.32 -4.44
C GLN A 40 -37.16 14.23 -5.22
N LEU A 41 -37.71 15.25 -5.89
CA LEU A 41 -36.91 16.27 -6.58
C LEU A 41 -36.06 17.09 -5.61
N SER A 42 -36.58 17.45 -4.43
CA SER A 42 -35.79 18.10 -3.38
C SER A 42 -34.63 17.23 -2.90
N SER A 43 -34.87 15.93 -2.66
CA SER A 43 -33.80 14.97 -2.32
C SER A 43 -32.75 14.87 -3.42
N LEU A 44 -33.17 14.81 -4.69
CA LEU A 44 -32.28 14.80 -5.84
C LEU A 44 -31.43 16.08 -5.93
N SER A 45 -32.02 17.25 -5.68
CA SER A 45 -31.30 18.53 -5.65
C SER A 45 -30.23 18.56 -4.55
N LYS A 46 -30.52 18.07 -3.32
CA LYS A 46 -29.52 17.92 -2.25
C LYS A 46 -28.34 17.05 -2.70
N HIS A 47 -28.63 15.93 -3.37
CA HIS A 47 -27.58 15.04 -3.88
C HIS A 47 -26.75 15.68 -4.99
N ALA A 48 -27.37 16.43 -5.89
CA ALA A 48 -26.68 17.16 -6.95
C ALA A 48 -25.75 18.25 -6.36
N GLU A 49 -26.24 19.03 -5.39
CA GLU A 49 -25.44 20.02 -4.66
C GLU A 49 -24.20 19.39 -4.04
N SER A 50 -24.35 18.26 -3.36
CA SER A 50 -23.22 17.53 -2.76
C SER A 50 -22.19 17.07 -3.80
N VAL A 51 -22.62 16.55 -4.94
CA VAL A 51 -21.71 16.14 -6.03
C VAL A 51 -20.96 17.34 -6.61
N PHE A 52 -21.67 18.43 -6.91
CA PHE A 52 -21.03 19.63 -7.46
C PHE A 52 -20.13 20.32 -6.43
N GLY A 53 -20.47 20.26 -5.15
CA GLY A 53 -19.64 20.76 -4.05
C GLY A 53 -18.33 19.99 -3.92
N GLU A 54 -18.37 18.66 -3.97
CA GLU A 54 -17.16 17.81 -3.96
C GLU A 54 -16.24 18.14 -5.15
N LEU A 55 -16.81 18.20 -6.36
CA LEU A 55 -16.06 18.54 -7.58
C LEU A 55 -15.47 19.95 -7.54
N PHE A 56 -16.24 20.92 -7.05
CA PHE A 56 -15.79 22.30 -6.90
C PHE A 56 -14.61 22.40 -5.93
N ASN A 57 -14.67 21.74 -4.78
CA ASN A 57 -13.60 21.75 -3.79
C ASN A 57 -12.30 21.13 -4.34
N GLU A 58 -12.41 20.03 -5.08
CA GLU A 58 -11.26 19.39 -5.73
C GLU A 58 -10.68 20.28 -6.84
N ALA A 59 -11.52 20.87 -7.68
CA ALA A 59 -11.12 21.81 -8.72
C ALA A 59 -10.45 23.07 -8.13
N ASN A 60 -10.97 23.60 -7.03
CA ASN A 60 -10.38 24.74 -6.34
C ASN A 60 -9.02 24.39 -5.73
N THR A 61 -8.89 23.20 -5.13
CA THR A 61 -7.60 22.69 -4.63
C THR A 61 -6.58 22.59 -5.77
N PHE A 62 -6.99 22.08 -6.93
CA PHE A 62 -6.17 22.05 -8.13
C PHE A 62 -5.78 23.46 -8.60
N TYR A 63 -6.74 24.38 -8.67
CA TYR A 63 -6.53 25.76 -9.09
C TYR A 63 -5.46 26.48 -8.24
N VAL A 64 -5.57 26.40 -6.90
CA VAL A 64 -4.58 27.01 -6.00
C VAL A 64 -3.18 26.43 -6.22
N ARG A 65 -3.08 25.11 -6.40
CA ARG A 65 -1.80 24.44 -6.69
C ARG A 65 -1.23 24.85 -8.05
N ALA A 66 -2.08 25.00 -9.07
CA ALA A 66 -1.68 25.42 -10.40
C ALA A 66 -1.12 26.85 -10.39
N ASN A 67 -1.79 27.78 -9.71
CA ASN A 67 -1.30 29.17 -9.57
C ASN A 67 0.03 29.22 -8.83
N THR A 68 0.15 28.48 -7.71
CA THR A 68 1.41 28.40 -6.95
C THR A 68 2.54 27.83 -7.81
N LEU A 69 2.24 26.86 -8.67
CA LEU A 69 3.21 26.30 -9.59
C LEU A 69 3.59 27.29 -10.70
N GLN A 70 2.62 28.02 -11.25
CA GLN A 70 2.85 29.05 -12.26
C GLN A 70 3.79 30.14 -11.76
N ASP A 71 3.54 30.70 -10.58
CA ASP A 71 4.42 31.70 -9.96
C ASP A 71 5.87 31.19 -9.81
N ARG A 72 6.03 29.90 -9.50
CA ARG A 72 7.36 29.27 -9.39
C ARG A 72 8.02 29.10 -10.74
N ILE A 73 7.25 28.76 -11.78
CA ILE A 73 7.73 28.64 -13.16
C ILE A 73 8.22 30.00 -13.65
N ASP A 74 7.44 31.06 -13.44
CA ASP A 74 7.79 32.41 -13.91
C ASP A 74 9.09 32.91 -13.26
N ARG A 75 9.23 32.73 -11.94
CA ARG A 75 10.47 33.06 -11.21
C ARG A 75 11.65 32.21 -11.66
N LEU A 76 11.42 30.93 -11.96
CA LEU A 76 12.47 30.04 -12.44
C LEU A 76 12.91 30.42 -13.86
N ALA A 77 11.98 30.79 -14.74
CA ALA A 77 12.29 31.22 -16.10
C ALA A 77 13.20 32.45 -16.13
N VAL A 78 12.93 33.44 -15.27
CA VAL A 78 13.83 34.61 -15.10
C VAL A 78 15.21 34.18 -14.60
N LYS A 79 15.30 33.29 -13.61
CA LYS A 79 16.60 32.81 -13.11
C LYS A 79 17.38 32.06 -14.18
N VAL A 80 16.74 31.17 -14.93
CA VAL A 80 17.39 30.35 -15.97
C VAL A 80 17.90 31.23 -17.12
N THR A 81 17.16 32.27 -17.50
CA THR A 81 17.57 33.20 -18.57
C THR A 81 18.72 34.12 -18.15
N GLN A 82 18.91 34.33 -16.85
CA GLN A 82 20.02 35.14 -16.30
C GLN A 82 21.28 34.32 -15.99
N LEU A 83 21.26 32.98 -16.14
CA LEU A 83 22.44 32.15 -15.92
C LEU A 83 23.47 32.38 -17.02
N ASP A 84 24.71 32.65 -16.61
CA ASP A 84 25.86 32.76 -17.49
C ASP A 84 26.86 31.63 -17.20
N SER A 85 26.88 30.63 -18.09
CA SER A 85 27.74 29.45 -17.94
C SER A 85 29.23 29.76 -18.11
N SER A 86 29.60 30.96 -18.57
CA SER A 86 31.01 31.38 -18.65
C SER A 86 31.57 31.84 -17.31
N VAL A 87 30.70 32.22 -16.37
CA VAL A 87 31.06 32.73 -15.04
C VAL A 87 30.80 31.70 -13.93
N GLU A 88 29.93 30.71 -14.16
CA GLU A 88 29.55 29.73 -13.14
C GLU A 88 30.62 28.62 -12.96
N GLU A 89 31.42 28.73 -11.90
CA GLU A 89 32.42 27.73 -11.53
C GLU A 89 31.82 26.52 -10.77
N VAL A 90 32.20 25.31 -11.18
CA VAL A 90 31.75 24.06 -10.54
C VAL A 90 32.63 23.73 -9.33
N SER A 91 32.11 23.91 -8.12
CA SER A 91 32.83 23.61 -6.87
C SER A 91 32.68 22.14 -6.44
N LEU A 92 33.81 21.43 -6.32
CA LEU A 92 33.85 20.07 -5.74
C LEU A 92 33.61 20.06 -4.23
N GLN A 93 33.71 21.21 -3.56
CA GLN A 93 33.44 21.32 -2.12
C GLN A 93 31.96 21.10 -1.81
N ASP A 94 31.06 21.45 -2.74
CA ASP A 94 29.61 21.28 -2.57
C ASP A 94 29.21 19.81 -2.48
N ILE A 95 29.98 18.89 -3.06
CA ILE A 95 29.71 17.44 -3.02
C ILE A 95 29.77 16.90 -1.59
N ASN A 96 30.71 17.41 -0.77
CA ASN A 96 30.89 16.95 0.61
C ASN A 96 30.13 17.81 1.62
N MET A 97 29.85 19.07 1.30
CA MET A 97 29.25 20.04 2.22
C MET A 97 27.73 20.20 2.05
N ARG A 98 27.16 19.87 0.89
CA ARG A 98 25.71 19.94 0.64
C ARG A 98 25.09 18.56 0.59
N LYS A 99 23.88 18.44 1.14
CA LYS A 99 23.07 17.23 0.96
C LYS A 99 22.57 17.17 -0.48
N GLY A 100 22.62 15.98 -1.07
CA GLY A 100 22.06 15.76 -2.39
C GLY A 100 20.55 16.03 -2.44
N PHE A 101 20.07 16.40 -3.63
CA PHE A 101 18.65 16.62 -3.87
C PHE A 101 17.81 15.37 -3.52
N ARG A 102 16.62 15.61 -2.98
CA ARG A 102 15.62 14.59 -2.66
C ARG A 102 14.27 15.04 -3.20
N SER A 103 13.64 14.18 -3.98
CA SER A 103 12.25 14.34 -4.36
C SER A 103 11.32 13.93 -3.21
N SER A 104 10.07 14.35 -3.29
CA SER A 104 9.01 13.89 -2.37
C SER A 104 8.81 12.39 -2.50
N THR A 105 8.75 11.69 -1.37
CA THR A 105 8.48 10.24 -1.28
C THR A 105 7.21 9.94 -0.49
N VAL A 106 6.27 10.89 -0.44
CA VAL A 106 4.99 10.74 0.26
C VAL A 106 4.18 9.60 -0.36
N GLN A 107 3.66 8.71 0.49
CA GLN A 107 2.81 7.59 0.08
C GLN A 107 1.49 7.66 0.84
N ASN A 108 0.38 7.60 0.11
CA ASN A 108 -0.96 7.54 0.71
C ASN A 108 -1.21 6.14 1.26
N GLN A 109 -1.53 6.06 2.54
CA GLN A 109 -1.86 4.82 3.25
C GLN A 109 -3.13 5.03 4.06
N GLN A 110 -3.75 3.95 4.56
CA GLN A 110 -4.97 4.01 5.38
C GLN A 110 -6.14 4.73 4.68
N VAL A 111 -6.35 4.44 3.38
CA VAL A 111 -7.35 5.11 2.52
C VAL A 111 -8.82 4.84 2.87
N LEU A 112 -9.09 3.96 3.83
CA LEU A 112 -10.43 3.63 4.32
C LEU A 112 -10.62 4.05 5.78
N GLY A 113 -9.86 5.05 6.24
CA GLY A 113 -10.00 5.60 7.58
C GLY A 113 -11.30 6.40 7.74
N LYS A 114 -11.69 6.67 8.98
CA LYS A 114 -12.88 7.49 9.29
C LYS A 114 -12.82 8.91 8.72
N GLY A 115 -11.63 9.47 8.53
CA GLY A 115 -11.45 10.80 7.94
C GLY A 115 -11.52 10.84 6.40
N SER A 116 -11.52 9.68 5.73
CA SER A 116 -11.67 9.57 4.27
C SER A 116 -13.05 9.05 3.87
N GLU A 117 -13.96 8.90 4.84
CA GLU A 117 -15.33 8.47 4.61
C GLU A 117 -16.10 9.61 3.90
N PRO A 118 -16.76 9.37 2.75
CA PRO A 118 -17.59 10.38 2.12
C PRO A 118 -18.77 10.77 3.02
N ASP A 119 -19.16 12.04 2.99
CA ASP A 119 -20.28 12.57 3.80
C ASP A 119 -21.55 11.74 3.65
N SER A 120 -21.83 11.26 2.44
CA SER A 120 -23.01 10.45 2.17
C SER A 120 -22.99 9.09 2.88
N VAL A 121 -21.81 8.50 3.07
CA VAL A 121 -21.63 7.26 3.83
C VAL A 121 -21.71 7.56 5.33
N ALA A 122 -21.16 8.69 5.78
CA ALA A 122 -21.25 9.14 7.17
C ALA A 122 -22.71 9.43 7.59
N GLU A 123 -23.51 10.07 6.74
CA GLU A 123 -24.95 10.27 6.96
C GLU A 123 -25.68 8.93 7.11
N MET A 124 -25.40 7.96 6.23
CA MET A 124 -25.99 6.63 6.30
C MET A 124 -25.57 5.88 7.56
N TYR A 125 -24.29 5.94 7.93
CA TYR A 125 -23.78 5.34 9.16
C TYR A 125 -24.43 5.97 10.40
N GLY A 126 -24.65 7.29 10.39
CA GLY A 126 -25.31 8.01 11.47
C GLY A 126 -26.81 7.69 11.65
N SER A 127 -27.47 7.22 10.58
CA SER A 127 -28.87 6.76 10.63
C SER A 127 -29.05 5.34 11.19
N GLY A 128 -27.96 4.58 11.30
CA GLY A 128 -27.98 3.23 11.85
C GLY A 128 -28.11 3.20 13.37
N ASP A 129 -28.51 2.04 13.89
CA ASP A 129 -28.59 1.81 15.32
C ASP A 129 -27.20 1.90 15.96
N ARG A 130 -27.10 2.67 17.04
CA ARG A 130 -25.86 2.80 17.80
C ARG A 130 -25.62 1.54 18.65
N PRO A 131 -24.36 1.12 18.81
CA PRO A 131 -24.06 0.01 19.68
C PRO A 131 -24.41 0.36 21.15
N PRO A 132 -24.70 -0.66 21.99
CA PRO A 132 -24.92 -0.43 23.41
C PRO A 132 -23.72 0.29 24.04
N PRO A 133 -23.92 1.23 24.98
CA PRO A 133 -22.85 2.05 25.55
C PRO A 133 -22.04 1.25 26.60
N LEU A 134 -21.44 0.14 26.21
CA LEU A 134 -20.70 -0.74 27.14
C LEU A 134 -19.44 -0.08 27.71
N SER A 135 -18.93 0.98 27.07
CA SER A 135 -17.79 1.75 27.58
C SER A 135 -18.03 2.33 28.98
N THR A 136 -19.29 2.50 29.41
CA THR A 136 -19.61 2.92 30.79
C THR A 136 -19.26 1.85 31.82
N LEU A 137 -19.13 0.59 31.40
CA LEU A 137 -18.75 -0.54 32.26
C LEU A 137 -17.23 -0.75 32.32
N SER A 138 -16.46 -0.12 31.43
CA SER A 138 -15.00 -0.23 31.38
C SER A 138 -14.30 0.10 32.72
N PRO A 139 -14.74 1.10 33.53
CA PRO A 139 -14.13 1.38 34.83
C PRO A 139 -14.27 0.27 35.87
N TYR A 140 -15.23 -0.65 35.70
CA TYR A 140 -15.47 -1.76 36.63
C TYR A 140 -14.71 -3.02 36.25
N ARG A 141 -13.92 -2.99 35.18
CA ARG A 141 -13.15 -4.14 34.71
C ARG A 141 -11.77 -4.20 35.36
N GLU A 142 -11.36 -5.41 35.74
CA GLU A 142 -10.04 -5.66 36.35
C GLU A 142 -8.88 -5.58 35.34
N ASP A 143 -9.14 -5.87 34.06
CA ASP A 143 -8.13 -5.95 33.01
C ASP A 143 -7.81 -4.60 32.34
N SER A 144 -8.47 -3.52 32.76
CA SER A 144 -8.37 -2.16 32.17
C SER A 144 -8.69 -2.09 30.67
N THR A 145 -9.24 -3.15 30.09
CA THR A 145 -9.61 -3.21 28.67
C THR A 145 -10.93 -2.47 28.47
N ASP A 146 -11.07 -1.76 27.35
CA ASP A 146 -12.35 -1.16 26.99
C ASP A 146 -13.40 -2.25 26.73
N ALA A 147 -14.48 -2.22 27.50
CA ALA A 147 -15.60 -3.16 27.40
C ALA A 147 -16.20 -3.19 25.98
N MET A 148 -16.17 -2.07 25.25
CA MET A 148 -16.65 -2.02 23.86
C MET A 148 -15.91 -2.98 22.93
N LYS A 149 -14.63 -3.25 23.16
CA LYS A 149 -13.84 -4.16 22.32
C LYS A 149 -14.34 -5.61 22.36
N PHE A 150 -15.02 -6.01 23.43
CA PHE A 150 -15.65 -7.33 23.51
C PHE A 150 -16.92 -7.44 22.68
N TYR A 151 -17.54 -6.31 22.33
CA TYR A 151 -18.69 -6.26 21.44
C TYR A 151 -18.27 -6.01 19.99
N SER A 152 -17.41 -5.02 19.76
CA SER A 152 -16.88 -4.70 18.44
C SER A 152 -15.49 -4.07 18.58
N ASP A 153 -14.51 -4.68 17.92
CA ASP A 153 -13.13 -4.18 17.85
C ASP A 153 -12.70 -3.98 16.39
N PRO A 154 -12.71 -2.72 15.89
CA PRO A 154 -12.23 -2.42 14.54
C PRO A 154 -10.73 -2.67 14.32
N SER A 155 -9.89 -2.69 15.37
CA SER A 155 -8.44 -2.93 15.22
C SER A 155 -8.08 -4.42 15.17
N TYR A 156 -9.00 -5.29 15.57
CA TYR A 156 -8.80 -6.74 15.67
C TYR A 156 -8.11 -7.36 14.46
N PHE A 157 -8.61 -7.09 13.25
CA PHE A 157 -8.05 -7.65 12.02
C PHE A 157 -6.61 -7.19 11.76
N PHE A 158 -6.31 -5.93 12.03
CA PHE A 158 -4.97 -5.40 11.86
C PHE A 158 -4.01 -5.98 12.90
N ASP A 159 -4.43 -6.07 14.16
CA ASP A 159 -3.62 -6.60 15.24
C ASP A 159 -3.28 -8.07 15.01
N LEU A 160 -4.27 -8.88 14.62
CA LEU A 160 -4.07 -10.29 14.28
C LEU A 160 -3.14 -10.46 13.06
N TRP A 161 -3.34 -9.65 12.02
CA TRP A 161 -2.48 -9.67 10.84
C TRP A 161 -1.03 -9.30 11.20
N LYS A 162 -0.84 -8.24 11.98
CA LYS A 162 0.47 -7.76 12.43
C LYS A 162 1.21 -8.84 13.22
N GLU A 163 0.52 -9.49 14.16
CA GLU A 163 1.07 -10.60 14.95
C GLU A 163 1.54 -11.74 14.05
N LYS A 164 0.68 -12.17 13.11
CA LYS A 164 1.02 -13.21 12.14
C LYS A 164 2.25 -12.85 11.29
N MET A 165 2.32 -11.63 10.77
CA MET A 165 3.45 -11.19 9.94
C MET A 165 4.77 -11.15 10.72
N LEU A 166 4.74 -10.77 11.99
CA LEU A 166 5.92 -10.81 12.85
C LEU A 166 6.36 -12.25 13.13
N HIS A 167 5.40 -13.14 13.44
CA HIS A 167 5.65 -14.56 13.64
C HIS A 167 6.28 -15.20 12.38
N ASP A 168 5.67 -15.01 11.21
CA ASP A 168 6.16 -15.54 9.93
C ASP A 168 7.57 -15.01 9.58
N THR A 169 7.85 -13.74 9.92
CA THR A 169 9.17 -13.13 9.72
C THR A 169 10.25 -13.80 10.59
N GLU A 170 9.93 -14.08 11.85
CA GLU A 170 10.87 -14.72 12.77
C GLU A 170 11.08 -16.20 12.41
N GLU A 171 10.03 -16.93 12.05
CA GLU A 171 10.14 -18.31 11.57
C GLU A 171 10.99 -18.41 10.30
N LYS A 172 10.76 -17.52 9.33
CA LYS A 172 11.59 -17.44 8.11
C LYS A 172 13.05 -17.11 8.42
N ARG A 173 13.32 -16.27 9.43
CA ARG A 173 14.69 -15.96 9.88
C ARG A 173 15.35 -17.18 10.54
N LYS A 174 14.64 -17.92 11.39
CA LYS A 174 15.15 -19.15 12.03
C LYS A 174 15.43 -20.25 11.00
N GLU A 175 14.53 -20.45 10.05
CA GLU A 175 14.70 -21.45 8.99
C GLU A 175 15.95 -21.18 8.14
N ARG A 176 16.19 -19.92 7.76
CA ARG A 176 17.43 -19.51 7.06
C ARG A 176 18.69 -19.76 7.88
N ARG A 177 18.63 -19.69 9.22
CA ARG A 177 19.77 -20.04 10.08
C ARG A 177 20.00 -21.54 10.10
N LYS A 178 18.94 -22.34 10.24
CA LYS A 178 19.02 -23.82 10.21
C LYS A 178 19.61 -24.33 8.88
N GLN A 179 19.15 -23.80 7.75
CA GLN A 179 19.69 -24.15 6.43
C GLN A 179 21.16 -23.79 6.28
N ARG A 180 21.60 -22.62 6.79
CA ARG A 180 23.03 -22.23 6.77
C ARG A 180 23.90 -23.13 7.65
N VAL A 181 23.39 -23.58 8.80
CA VAL A 181 24.10 -24.51 9.69
C VAL A 181 24.16 -25.91 9.08
N SER A 182 23.06 -26.38 8.48
CA SER A 182 23.01 -27.65 7.77
C SER A 182 23.98 -27.69 6.59
N LEU A 183 24.02 -26.63 5.76
CA LEU A 183 24.99 -26.47 4.67
C LEU A 183 26.46 -26.44 5.17
N HIS A 184 26.72 -25.85 6.34
CA HIS A 184 28.06 -25.84 6.92
C HIS A 184 28.50 -27.24 7.43
N PHE A 185 27.55 -28.08 7.86
CA PHE A 185 27.84 -29.43 8.33
C PHE A 185 27.99 -30.45 7.19
N THR A 186 27.44 -30.17 6.00
CA THR A 186 27.52 -31.04 4.82
C THR A 186 28.74 -30.80 3.92
N VAL A 187 29.60 -29.81 4.21
CA VAL A 187 30.88 -29.63 3.51
C VAL A 187 31.95 -30.46 4.23
N PRO A 188 32.52 -31.53 3.62
CA PRO A 188 33.52 -32.35 4.28
C PRO A 188 34.79 -31.55 4.58
N HIS A 189 35.23 -31.64 5.83
CA HIS A 189 36.49 -31.13 6.34
C HIS A 189 37.66 -31.89 5.70
N GLY A 190 38.11 -31.43 4.53
CA GLY A 190 39.24 -32.00 3.82
C GLY A 190 40.04 -30.95 3.07
N SER A 191 40.84 -30.15 3.79
CA SER A 191 42.21 -29.79 3.37
C SER A 191 42.86 -28.80 4.36
N CYS A 192 44.12 -29.09 4.66
CA CYS A 192 45.16 -28.22 5.22
C CYS A 192 45.25 -28.08 6.75
N TYR A 193 45.84 -29.12 7.32
CA TYR A 193 46.84 -29.04 8.39
C TYR A 193 47.98 -28.08 7.99
N GLU A 194 48.28 -27.08 8.82
CA GLU A 194 49.68 -26.70 9.03
C GLU A 194 49.87 -25.99 10.38
N GLN A 195 50.38 -26.78 11.33
CA GLN A 195 51.55 -26.47 12.15
C GLN A 195 51.74 -25.00 12.62
N LYS A 196 51.44 -24.75 13.90
CA LYS A 196 52.31 -23.97 14.82
C LYS A 196 51.76 -24.04 16.25
N ARG A 197 52.35 -24.93 17.06
CA ARG A 197 52.40 -24.82 18.54
C ARG A 197 53.83 -24.46 18.94
N TYR A 198 53.97 -23.47 19.83
CA TYR A 198 54.76 -23.42 21.08
C TYR A 198 55.08 -21.92 21.41
N VAL A 199 54.40 -21.30 22.40
CA VAL A 199 54.88 -20.89 23.77
C VAL A 199 55.74 -19.60 23.72
N GLU A 200 55.56 -18.49 24.46
CA GLU A 200 54.94 -18.21 25.76
C GLU A 200 54.61 -16.71 25.95
N SER A 201 53.72 -16.45 26.89
CA SER A 201 53.64 -15.30 27.81
C SER A 201 53.28 -13.87 27.35
N SER A 202 52.07 -13.50 27.80
CA SER A 202 51.73 -12.29 28.56
C SER A 202 52.21 -10.92 28.04
N THR A 203 51.29 -10.17 27.43
CA THR A 203 50.90 -8.80 27.85
C THR A 203 49.82 -8.22 26.93
N VAL A 204 48.71 -7.81 27.56
CA VAL A 204 47.64 -6.87 27.14
C VAL A 204 47.59 -6.48 25.65
N GLN A 205 46.68 -7.07 24.88
CA GLN A 205 46.34 -6.59 23.52
C GLN A 205 44.92 -6.00 23.46
N ARG A 206 44.89 -4.69 23.21
CA ARG A 206 43.74 -3.89 22.78
C ARG A 206 43.15 -4.53 21.50
N GLU A 207 41.88 -4.93 21.53
CA GLU A 207 41.20 -5.52 20.37
C GLU A 207 41.16 -4.54 19.18
N MET A 208 42.08 -4.69 18.23
CA MET A 208 41.94 -4.08 16.92
C MET A 208 40.98 -4.93 16.08
N LYS A 209 39.79 -4.38 15.86
CA LYS A 209 38.77 -4.93 14.94
C LYS A 209 39.40 -5.09 13.55
N LYS A 210 39.72 -6.33 13.16
CA LYS A 210 40.22 -6.66 11.82
C LYS A 210 39.14 -6.30 10.79
N VAL A 211 39.29 -5.14 10.16
CA VAL A 211 38.48 -4.74 9.01
C VAL A 211 38.82 -5.69 7.88
N ARG A 212 37.83 -6.47 7.42
CA ARG A 212 37.97 -7.32 6.23
C ARG A 212 38.28 -6.42 5.04
N LYS A 213 39.40 -6.68 4.34
CA LYS A 213 39.77 -5.97 3.11
C LYS A 213 38.61 -6.04 2.13
N ALA A 214 38.07 -4.88 1.75
CA ALA A 214 36.95 -4.81 0.83
C ALA A 214 37.34 -5.48 -0.50
N ARG A 215 36.52 -6.42 -0.97
CA ARG A 215 36.71 -7.09 -2.26
C ARG A 215 36.74 -6.04 -3.36
N ASN A 216 37.87 -5.95 -4.07
CA ASN A 216 38.05 -5.02 -5.17
C ASN A 216 37.17 -5.45 -6.36
N ARG A 217 36.05 -4.76 -6.56
CA ARG A 217 35.09 -5.01 -7.65
C ARG A 217 35.37 -4.20 -8.92
N ARG A 218 36.52 -3.53 -9.03
CA ARG A 218 36.85 -2.67 -10.17
C ARG A 218 36.75 -3.40 -11.52
N HIS A 219 37.10 -4.69 -11.54
CA HIS A 219 36.99 -5.50 -12.75
C HIS A 219 35.53 -5.76 -13.15
N GLU A 220 34.63 -6.00 -12.19
CA GLU A 220 33.19 -6.21 -12.45
C GLU A 220 32.54 -4.92 -13.00
N TRP A 221 32.87 -3.77 -12.43
CA TRP A 221 32.38 -2.47 -12.91
C TRP A 221 32.91 -2.12 -14.30
N ASN A 222 34.20 -2.35 -14.58
CA ASN A 222 34.75 -2.17 -15.92
C ASN A 222 34.04 -3.08 -16.95
N MET A 223 33.68 -4.29 -16.54
CA MET A 223 32.99 -5.23 -17.42
C MET A 223 31.53 -4.81 -17.69
N MET A 224 30.84 -4.19 -16.71
CA MET A 224 29.49 -3.62 -16.88
C MET A 224 29.45 -2.27 -17.58
N ALA A 225 30.59 -1.59 -17.72
CA ALA A 225 30.69 -0.35 -18.49
C ALA A 225 30.65 -0.57 -20.01
N PHE A 226 30.85 -1.82 -20.47
CA PHE A 226 30.64 -2.19 -21.87
C PHE A 226 29.16 -2.45 -22.16
N ASP A 227 28.69 -1.97 -23.30
CA ASP A 227 27.37 -2.30 -23.81
C ASP A 227 27.23 -3.81 -24.02
N LYS A 228 26.00 -4.33 -23.82
CA LYS A 228 25.71 -5.78 -23.77
C LYS A 228 26.22 -6.55 -24.98
N GLU A 229 26.36 -5.90 -26.13
CA GLU A 229 26.77 -6.51 -27.39
C GLU A 229 28.29 -6.64 -27.57
N LEU A 230 29.10 -6.01 -26.70
CA LEU A 230 30.57 -5.96 -26.82
C LEU A 230 31.31 -6.70 -25.70
N ARG A 231 30.59 -7.46 -24.87
CA ARG A 231 31.19 -8.22 -23.77
C ARG A 231 31.75 -9.56 -24.29
N PRO A 232 33.00 -9.94 -23.97
CA PRO A 232 33.55 -11.23 -24.42
C PRO A 232 32.80 -12.40 -23.78
N ASP A 233 32.08 -13.21 -24.57
CA ASP A 233 31.35 -14.38 -24.10
C ASP A 233 32.29 -15.57 -23.83
N HIS A 234 32.14 -16.19 -22.66
CA HIS A 234 32.73 -17.48 -22.35
C HIS A 234 31.81 -18.61 -22.85
N HIS A 235 31.89 -18.92 -24.15
CA HIS A 235 31.23 -20.10 -24.70
C HIS A 235 32.00 -21.39 -24.37
N HIS A 236 31.32 -22.33 -23.74
CA HIS A 236 31.72 -23.74 -23.63
C HIS A 236 31.00 -24.53 -24.74
N PRO A 237 31.68 -25.26 -25.64
CA PRO A 237 31.00 -25.97 -26.72
C PRO A 237 30.59 -27.38 -26.27
N GLN A 238 29.32 -27.74 -26.43
CA GLN A 238 28.89 -29.14 -26.50
C GLN A 238 28.17 -29.41 -27.82
N THR A 239 28.59 -30.50 -28.42
CA THR A 239 28.39 -30.98 -29.79
C THR A 239 26.98 -31.53 -30.07
N LEU A 240 26.54 -31.35 -31.32
CA LEU A 240 25.36 -31.94 -31.98
C LEU A 240 25.29 -33.47 -31.92
N GLN A 241 24.07 -34.02 -31.73
CA GLN A 241 23.47 -35.14 -32.48
C GLN A 241 21.92 -35.04 -32.39
N ARG A 242 21.19 -34.87 -33.51
CA ARG A 242 20.43 -35.90 -34.29
C ARG A 242 19.21 -36.45 -33.51
N GLY A 243 17.95 -36.44 -33.93
CA GLY A 243 17.21 -35.98 -35.12
C GLY A 243 15.77 -36.57 -35.05
N VAL A 244 14.85 -35.96 -35.81
CA VAL A 244 13.59 -36.52 -36.39
C VAL A 244 12.32 -36.72 -35.51
N SER A 245 11.25 -36.09 -36.01
CA SER A 245 9.77 -36.24 -35.93
C SER A 245 9.09 -37.28 -35.03
N SER A 246 7.92 -36.89 -34.45
CA SER A 246 6.63 -37.59 -34.63
C SER A 246 5.44 -36.80 -34.06
N GLU A 247 4.30 -36.94 -34.73
CA GLU A 247 2.94 -36.44 -34.46
C GLU A 247 2.31 -36.93 -33.13
N GLY A 248 1.23 -36.28 -32.66
CA GLY A 248 0.23 -36.95 -31.80
C GLY A 248 -0.40 -36.13 -30.65
N SER A 249 -1.36 -35.27 -30.99
CA SER A 249 -2.68 -34.99 -30.38
C SER A 249 -3.07 -35.37 -28.90
N LEU A 250 -3.92 -34.48 -28.33
CA LEU A 250 -5.05 -34.64 -27.35
C LEU A 250 -4.89 -34.21 -25.86
N SER A 251 -5.27 -32.95 -25.58
CA SER A 251 -6.32 -32.39 -24.64
C SER A 251 -6.95 -33.24 -23.50
N PRO A 252 -7.77 -32.68 -22.54
CA PRO A 252 -7.75 -31.40 -21.78
C PRO A 252 -8.03 -31.57 -20.24
N ASP A 253 -8.10 -30.42 -19.55
CA ASP A 253 -8.89 -30.08 -18.35
C ASP A 253 -8.34 -30.22 -16.90
N GLY A 254 -8.39 -29.08 -16.18
CA GLY A 254 -9.16 -29.01 -14.92
C GLY A 254 -8.45 -28.56 -13.62
N ARG A 255 -8.97 -27.45 -13.05
CA ARG A 255 -9.01 -27.05 -11.61
C ARG A 255 -7.78 -26.29 -11.09
N SER A 256 -7.79 -25.00 -10.76
CA SER A 256 -8.85 -24.03 -10.40
C SER A 256 -9.68 -24.32 -9.16
N GLU A 257 -9.16 -24.90 -8.07
CA GLU A 257 -9.85 -24.87 -6.76
C GLU A 257 -8.88 -25.00 -5.57
N LEU A 258 -8.56 -23.89 -4.87
CA LEU A 258 -7.96 -23.92 -3.51
C LEU A 258 -8.36 -22.72 -2.63
N TRP A 259 -9.55 -22.13 -2.82
CA TRP A 259 -10.01 -20.99 -2.00
C TRP A 259 -11.28 -21.23 -1.17
N LEU A 260 -11.73 -22.47 -0.98
CA LEU A 260 -12.88 -22.77 -0.11
C LEU A 260 -12.64 -24.00 0.76
N LYS A 261 -11.86 -23.82 1.83
CA LYS A 261 -12.06 -24.55 3.09
C LYS A 261 -11.81 -23.56 4.22
N TYR A 262 -12.65 -23.61 5.26
CA TYR A 262 -12.76 -22.68 6.41
C TYR A 262 -13.86 -21.62 6.30
N PHE A 263 -15.08 -22.07 6.01
CA PHE A 263 -16.30 -21.56 6.60
C PHE A 263 -17.22 -22.75 6.88
N ASP A 264 -17.19 -23.22 8.12
CA ASP A 264 -18.33 -23.66 8.93
C ASP A 264 -17.88 -23.62 10.40
#